data_AF-A0A7S1P4B0-F1
#
_entry.id   AF-A0A7S1P4B0-F1
#
_cell.length_a   1.000
_cell.length_b   1.000
_cell.length_c   1.000
_cell.angle_alpha   90.00
_cell.angle_beta   90.00
_cell.angle_gamma   90.00
#
_symmetry.space_group_name_H-M   'P 1'
#
loop_
_entity.id
_entity.type
_entity.pdbx_description
1 polymer ?
#
loop_
_entity_poly.entity_id
_entity_poly.type
_entity_poly.pdbx_seq_one_letter_code
_entity_poly.pdbx_strand_id
1 'polypeptide(L)'
;PMEVDEGDDSDQGDRWGALSSLRRWSHQRFVEFCILCGCDYTSDINIQGFGIKTAFEQIRQRKTIKRVYEFMRINRKWKDKLPEKKADFFNPTNRAMAVFLNHIVYHPQQKCMTSIATSLKTQPELPQDMDMSAVVGTAI
;
A
#
# COMPACT_ATOMS: atom_id res chain seq x y z
N PRO A 1 3.12 -29.85 -19.14
CA PRO A 1 1.72 -29.75 -18.66
C PRO A 1 1.69 -30.05 -17.15
N MET A 2 1.68 -29.01 -16.35
CA MET A 2 1.62 -29.11 -14.88
C MET A 2 0.16 -28.90 -14.52
N GLU A 3 -0.52 -29.98 -14.14
CA GLU A 3 -1.92 -29.94 -13.71
C GLU A 3 -2.00 -29.11 -12.42
N VAL A 4 -2.82 -28.07 -12.45
CA VAL A 4 -3.15 -27.28 -11.27
C VAL A 4 -4.27 -28.03 -10.57
N ASP A 5 -3.93 -28.64 -9.44
CA ASP A 5 -4.84 -29.33 -8.54
C ASP A 5 -5.86 -28.30 -7.99
N GLU A 6 -7.08 -28.32 -8.51
CA GLU A 6 -8.22 -27.55 -7.99
C GLU A 6 -8.70 -28.22 -6.71
N GLY A 7 -8.02 -27.91 -5.61
CA GLY A 7 -8.37 -28.36 -4.28
C GLY A 7 -9.80 -27.95 -3.88
N ASP A 8 -10.57 -28.99 -3.56
CA ASP A 8 -11.93 -29.03 -3.00
C ASP A 8 -12.19 -27.97 -1.91
N ASP A 9 -13.19 -27.12 -2.16
CA ASP A 9 -13.63 -25.98 -1.35
C ASP A 9 -14.65 -26.45 -0.29
N SER A 10 -14.30 -27.48 0.49
CA SER A 10 -15.15 -28.00 1.56
C SER A 10 -14.96 -27.23 2.87
N ASP A 11 -15.94 -26.34 3.10
CA ASP A 11 -16.42 -25.71 4.35
C ASP A 11 -15.59 -26.00 5.63
N GLN A 12 -14.42 -25.38 5.73
CA GLN A 12 -13.70 -25.19 7.00
C GLN A 12 -14.12 -23.83 7.55
N GLY A 13 -14.91 -23.84 8.64
CA GLY A 13 -15.29 -22.64 9.38
C GLY A 13 -14.12 -21.65 9.48
N ASP A 14 -14.31 -20.47 8.88
CA ASP A 14 -13.27 -19.56 8.40
C ASP A 14 -12.16 -19.29 9.43
N ARG A 15 -11.11 -20.13 9.41
CA ARG A 15 -9.92 -20.02 10.27
C ARG A 15 -9.20 -18.70 10.07
N TRP A 16 -9.46 -17.98 8.98
CA TRP A 16 -8.84 -16.71 8.64
C TRP A 16 -9.75 -15.50 8.86
N GLY A 17 -11.05 -15.71 9.12
CA GLY A 17 -12.03 -14.67 9.42
C GLY A 17 -11.90 -13.45 8.51
N ALA A 18 -11.76 -12.27 9.12
CA ALA A 18 -11.57 -11.01 8.39
C ALA A 18 -10.37 -11.01 7.40
N LEU A 19 -9.33 -11.80 7.64
CA LEU A 19 -8.10 -11.84 6.85
C LEU A 19 -8.31 -12.46 5.46
N SER A 20 -9.34 -13.31 5.28
CA SER A 20 -9.70 -13.85 3.95
C SER A 20 -9.93 -12.74 2.92
N SER A 21 -10.35 -11.55 3.38
CA SER A 21 -10.53 -10.38 2.53
C SER A 21 -9.24 -9.85 1.87
N LEU A 22 -8.05 -10.14 2.42
CA LEU A 22 -6.76 -9.70 1.87
C LEU A 22 -6.53 -10.21 0.46
N ARG A 23 -6.92 -11.46 0.16
CA ARG A 23 -6.76 -12.09 -1.16
C ARG A 23 -7.47 -11.31 -2.28
N ARG A 24 -8.47 -10.51 -1.92
CA ARG A 24 -9.27 -9.69 -2.85
C ARG A 24 -8.79 -8.25 -2.96
N TRP A 25 -7.75 -7.86 -2.25
CA TRP A 25 -7.25 -6.49 -2.33
C TRP A 25 -6.42 -6.30 -3.60
N SER A 26 -6.54 -5.13 -4.21
CA SER A 26 -5.61 -4.73 -5.26
C SER A 26 -4.21 -4.56 -4.67
N HIS A 27 -3.18 -4.68 -5.51
CA HIS A 27 -1.80 -4.44 -5.10
C HIS A 27 -1.65 -3.05 -4.47
N GLN A 28 -2.22 -2.01 -5.08
CA GLN A 28 -2.23 -0.65 -4.55
C GLN A 28 -2.83 -0.57 -3.14
N ARG A 29 -3.99 -1.20 -2.90
CA ARG A 29 -4.64 -1.19 -1.58
C ARG A 29 -3.79 -1.90 -0.53
N PHE A 30 -3.11 -2.99 -0.91
CA PHE A 30 -2.20 -3.69 -0.02
C PHE A 30 -0.96 -2.84 0.32
N VAL A 31 -0.41 -2.11 -0.64
CA VAL A 31 0.68 -1.15 -0.39
C VAL A 31 0.22 -0.02 0.53
N GLU A 32 -0.96 0.55 0.32
CA GLU A 32 -1.53 1.57 1.22
C GLU A 32 -1.69 1.04 2.66
N PHE A 33 -2.07 -0.23 2.81
CA PHE A 33 -2.09 -0.90 4.11
C PHE A 33 -0.70 -1.01 4.73
N CYS A 34 0.32 -1.44 3.98
CA CYS A 34 1.70 -1.53 4.48
C CYS A 34 2.24 -0.16 4.94
N ILE A 35 1.97 0.89 4.16
CA ILE A 35 2.36 2.26 4.52
C ILE A 35 1.68 2.71 5.82
N LEU A 36 0.37 2.42 5.96
CA LEU A 36 -0.37 2.70 7.18
C LEU A 36 0.15 1.93 8.40
N CYS A 37 0.74 0.75 8.23
CA CYS A 37 1.39 0.01 9.32
C CYS A 37 2.68 0.69 9.82
N GLY A 38 3.24 1.60 9.03
CA GLY A 38 4.61 2.09 9.15
C GLY A 38 5.55 1.29 8.25
N CYS A 39 6.34 1.99 7.44
CA CYS A 39 7.39 1.41 6.59
C CYS A 39 8.63 2.31 6.58
N ASP A 40 9.73 1.81 6.04
CA ASP A 40 11.03 2.52 6.03
C ASP A 40 10.98 3.85 5.27
N TYR A 41 10.02 4.02 4.35
CA TYR A 41 9.85 5.25 3.56
C TYR A 41 8.99 6.33 4.24
N THR A 42 8.42 6.04 5.41
CA THR A 42 7.56 6.96 6.17
C THR A 42 8.08 7.22 7.57
N SER A 43 9.40 7.28 7.75
CA SER A 43 10.07 7.58 9.04
C SER A 43 9.52 8.81 9.76
N ASP A 44 9.09 9.80 8.98
CA ASP A 44 8.67 11.11 9.49
C ASP A 44 7.18 11.14 9.89
N ILE A 45 6.43 10.07 9.59
CA ILE A 45 5.04 9.89 10.02
C ILE A 45 4.95 8.72 10.98
N ASN A 46 4.64 9.04 12.23
CA ASN A 46 4.29 8.05 13.23
C ASN A 46 2.93 8.40 13.86
N ILE A 47 1.88 7.67 13.47
CA ILE A 47 0.56 7.77 14.10
C ILE A 47 0.52 6.80 15.29
N GLN A 48 0.72 7.32 16.50
CA GLN A 48 0.78 6.49 17.70
C GLN A 48 -0.48 5.63 17.89
N GLY A 49 -0.30 4.30 17.97
CA GLY A 49 -1.38 3.32 18.12
C GLY A 49 -2.01 2.86 16.79
N PHE A 50 -1.43 3.26 15.67
CA PHE A 50 -1.84 2.85 14.32
C PHE A 50 -0.90 1.77 13.75
N GLY A 51 -0.82 0.62 14.44
CA GLY A 51 -0.05 -0.54 13.95
C GLY A 51 -0.87 -1.45 13.03
N ILE A 52 -0.29 -2.59 12.67
CA ILE A 52 -0.84 -3.56 11.70
C ILE A 52 -2.32 -3.93 11.92
N LYS A 53 -2.74 -4.18 13.16
CA LYS A 53 -4.14 -4.51 13.49
C LYS A 53 -5.10 -3.34 13.23
N THR A 54 -4.74 -2.14 13.67
CA THR A 54 -5.55 -0.94 13.47
C THR A 54 -5.59 -0.56 11.99
N ALA A 55 -4.44 -0.58 11.32
CA ALA A 55 -4.32 -0.28 9.91
C ALA A 55 -5.19 -1.22 9.07
N PHE A 56 -5.14 -2.53 9.37
CA PHE A 56 -5.95 -3.54 8.70
C PHE A 56 -7.44 -3.23 8.84
N GLU A 57 -7.94 -2.95 10.04
CA GLU A 57 -9.36 -2.67 10.23
C GLU A 57 -9.80 -1.40 9.49
N GLN A 58 -9.01 -0.32 9.58
CA GLN A 58 -9.35 0.94 8.93
C GLN A 58 -9.34 0.84 7.41
N ILE A 59 -8.30 0.24 6.82
CA ILE A 59 -8.20 0.10 5.37
C ILE A 59 -9.18 -0.94 4.84
N ARG A 60 -9.51 -1.99 5.61
CA ARG A 60 -10.57 -2.97 5.27
C ARG A 60 -11.92 -2.28 5.10
N GLN A 61 -12.28 -1.40 6.03
CA GLN A 61 -13.55 -0.66 5.99
C GLN A 61 -13.56 0.47 4.94
N ARG A 62 -12.46 1.22 4.80
CA ARG A 62 -12.44 2.49 4.05
C ARG A 62 -11.84 2.38 2.65
N LYS A 63 -11.17 1.26 2.36
CA LYS A 63 -10.56 0.88 1.08
C LYS A 63 -9.34 1.69 0.67
N THR A 64 -9.24 2.96 1.04
CA THR A 64 -8.10 3.81 0.65
C THR A 64 -7.51 4.62 1.81
N ILE A 65 -6.20 4.89 1.76
CA ILE A 65 -5.48 5.72 2.74
C ILE A 65 -6.08 7.13 2.86
N LYS A 66 -6.53 7.71 1.73
CA LYS A 66 -7.24 9.00 1.72
C LYS A 66 -8.52 8.96 2.57
N ARG A 67 -9.32 7.90 2.45
CA ARG A 67 -10.55 7.74 3.25
C ARG A 67 -10.25 7.43 4.71
N VAL A 68 -9.15 6.72 4.99
CA VAL A 68 -8.66 6.52 6.36
C VAL A 68 -8.28 7.86 7.00
N TYR A 69 -7.53 8.70 6.29
CA TYR A 69 -7.15 10.05 6.74
C TYR A 69 -8.39 10.92 7.04
N GLU A 70 -9.37 10.98 6.12
CA GLU A 70 -10.59 11.78 6.34
C GLU A 70 -11.38 11.34 7.57
N PHE A 71 -11.43 10.02 7.84
CA PHE A 71 -12.00 9.51 9.08
C PHE A 71 -11.19 9.92 10.31
N MET A 72 -9.86 9.79 10.26
CA MET A 72 -9.00 10.13 11.38
C MET A 72 -9.13 11.61 11.76
N ARG A 73 -9.27 12.51 10.79
CA ARG A 73 -9.42 13.95 10.99
C ARG A 73 -10.62 14.34 11.86
N ILE A 74 -11.72 13.60 11.78
CA ILE A 74 -12.94 13.88 12.55
C ILE A 74 -13.09 12.99 13.80
N ASN A 75 -12.28 11.94 13.90
CA ASN A 75 -12.37 10.99 14.99
C ASN A 75 -11.58 11.47 16.21
N ARG A 76 -12.26 11.59 17.37
CA ARG A 76 -11.66 12.08 18.63
C ARG A 76 -10.41 11.33 19.07
N LYS A 77 -10.26 10.04 18.74
CA LYS A 77 -9.08 9.23 19.10
C LYS A 77 -7.84 9.54 18.26
N TRP A 78 -8.04 10.01 17.03
CA TRP A 78 -6.99 10.09 16.00
C TRP A 78 -6.66 11.52 15.57
N LYS A 79 -7.62 12.44 15.63
CA LYS A 79 -7.47 13.80 15.10
C LYS A 79 -6.23 14.53 15.63
N ASP A 80 -5.92 14.36 16.92
CA ASP A 80 -4.82 15.05 17.59
C ASP A 80 -3.47 14.31 17.41
N LYS A 81 -3.47 13.18 16.68
CA LYS A 81 -2.28 12.39 16.32
C LYS A 81 -1.89 12.53 14.86
N LEU A 82 -2.69 13.24 14.07
CA LEU A 82 -2.35 13.56 12.70
C LEU A 82 -1.42 14.79 12.67
N PRO A 83 -0.54 14.90 11.66
CA PRO A 83 0.15 16.14 11.38
C PRO A 83 -0.85 17.29 11.15
N GLU A 84 -0.47 18.50 11.56
CA GLU A 84 -1.30 19.70 11.39
C GLU A 84 -1.56 19.99 9.90
N LYS A 85 -0.52 19.90 9.07
CA LYS A 85 -0.64 20.11 7.63
C LYS A 85 -0.93 18.79 6.95
N LYS A 86 -1.95 18.80 6.09
CA LYS A 86 -2.29 17.65 5.23
C LYS A 86 -1.12 17.17 4.37
N ALA A 87 -0.29 18.09 3.89
CA ALA A 87 0.88 17.77 3.07
C ALA A 87 1.91 16.91 3.84
N ASP A 88 2.09 17.16 5.13
CA ASP A 88 3.03 16.42 5.97
C ASP A 88 2.59 14.96 6.16
N PHE A 89 1.29 14.68 5.98
CA PHE A 89 0.78 13.32 5.90
C PHE A 89 0.94 12.72 4.48
N PHE A 90 0.47 13.43 3.45
CA PHE A 90 0.37 12.82 2.12
C PHE A 90 1.69 12.75 1.36
N ASN A 91 2.62 13.68 1.56
CA ASN A 91 3.89 13.71 0.82
C ASN A 91 4.72 12.44 1.03
N PRO A 92 5.08 12.05 2.27
CA PRO A 92 5.84 10.82 2.48
C PRO A 92 5.03 9.56 2.18
N THR A 93 3.69 9.55 2.36
CA THR A 93 2.88 8.39 1.93
C THR A 93 2.87 8.23 0.42
N ASN A 94 2.74 9.32 -0.33
CA ASN A 94 2.76 9.28 -1.79
C ASN A 94 4.15 8.86 -2.30
N ARG A 95 5.22 9.36 -1.67
CA ARG A 95 6.60 8.92 -1.95
C ARG A 95 6.75 7.42 -1.72
N ALA A 96 6.29 6.92 -0.57
CA ALA A 96 6.34 5.50 -0.26
C ALA A 96 5.56 4.66 -1.29
N MET A 97 4.35 5.10 -1.66
CA MET A 97 3.57 4.46 -2.74
C MET A 97 4.36 4.40 -4.04
N ALA A 98 4.96 5.52 -4.47
CA ALA A 98 5.76 5.58 -5.68
C ALA A 98 6.93 4.61 -5.67
N VAL A 99 7.67 4.52 -4.55
CA VAL A 99 8.78 3.57 -4.40
C VAL A 99 8.30 2.12 -4.48
N PHE A 100 7.28 1.73 -3.70
CA PHE A 100 6.77 0.35 -3.72
C PHE A 100 6.29 -0.08 -5.10
N LEU A 101 5.70 0.84 -5.85
CA LEU A 101 5.03 0.53 -7.10
C LEU A 101 5.89 0.70 -8.35
N ASN A 102 6.98 1.48 -8.26
CA ASN A 102 7.83 1.81 -9.41
C ASN A 102 9.31 1.54 -9.17
N HIS A 103 9.65 0.76 -8.14
CA HIS A 103 11.04 0.43 -7.86
C HIS A 103 11.75 -0.09 -9.11
N ILE A 104 12.96 0.41 -9.34
CA ILE A 104 13.78 -0.01 -10.47
C ILE A 104 14.45 -1.34 -10.10
N VAL A 105 14.19 -2.36 -10.92
CA VAL A 105 14.63 -3.74 -10.72
C VAL A 105 15.30 -4.26 -11.99
N TYR A 106 16.17 -5.26 -11.86
CA TYR A 106 16.79 -5.92 -13.01
C TYR A 106 15.86 -6.99 -13.59
N HIS A 107 15.53 -6.90 -14.88
CA HIS A 107 14.77 -7.92 -15.59
C HIS A 107 15.73 -8.99 -16.15
N PRO A 108 15.75 -10.23 -15.62
CA PRO A 108 16.80 -11.19 -15.94
C PRO A 108 16.75 -11.72 -17.37
N GLN A 109 15.56 -11.87 -17.97
CA GLN A 109 15.40 -12.32 -19.37
C GLN A 109 15.75 -11.22 -20.38
N GLN A 110 15.32 -9.98 -20.12
CA GLN A 110 15.60 -8.83 -21.00
C GLN A 110 16.99 -8.23 -20.78
N LYS A 111 17.64 -8.57 -19.66
CA LYS A 111 18.97 -8.09 -19.24
C LYS A 111 19.08 -6.58 -19.18
N CYS A 112 18.03 -5.93 -18.67
CA CYS A 112 17.95 -4.48 -18.52
C CYS A 112 17.35 -4.09 -17.17
N MET A 113 17.52 -2.83 -16.77
CA MET A 113 16.78 -2.26 -15.65
C MET A 113 15.38 -1.86 -16.12
N THR A 114 14.35 -2.20 -15.34
CA THR A 114 12.95 -1.81 -15.59
C THR A 114 12.25 -1.44 -14.29
N SER A 115 11.14 -0.73 -14.38
CA SER A 115 10.26 -0.51 -13.22
C SER A 115 9.45 -1.76 -12.92
N ILE A 116 9.27 -2.11 -11.64
CA ILE A 116 8.36 -3.20 -11.23
C ILE A 116 6.92 -2.97 -11.71
N ALA A 117 6.54 -1.73 -11.99
CA ALA A 117 5.23 -1.36 -12.53
C ALA A 117 4.93 -2.06 -13.86
N THR A 118 5.95 -2.42 -14.66
CA THR A 118 5.75 -3.14 -15.94
C THR A 118 5.19 -4.54 -15.74
N SER A 119 5.31 -5.10 -14.53
CA SER A 119 4.78 -6.41 -14.17
C SER A 119 3.41 -6.35 -13.48
N LEU A 120 2.91 -5.14 -13.15
CA LEU A 120 1.62 -4.98 -12.49
C LEU A 120 0.48 -5.01 -13.51
N LYS A 121 -0.60 -5.75 -13.18
CA LYS A 121 -1.79 -5.87 -14.03
C LYS A 121 -2.58 -4.56 -14.17
N THR A 122 -2.45 -3.66 -13.21
CA THR A 122 -3.16 -2.39 -13.17
C THR A 122 -2.16 -1.30 -12.79
N GLN A 123 -2.19 -0.22 -13.55
CA GLN A 123 -1.36 0.95 -13.26
C GLN A 123 -1.89 1.61 -11.97
N PRO A 124 -1.02 1.86 -10.98
CA PRO A 124 -1.43 2.47 -9.74
C PRO A 124 -1.72 3.96 -9.93
N GLU A 125 -2.68 4.46 -9.17
CA GLU A 125 -3.00 5.89 -9.14
C GLU A 125 -2.02 6.63 -8.22
N LEU A 126 -1.07 7.36 -8.82
CA LEU A 126 -0.14 8.25 -8.13
C LEU A 126 -0.46 9.72 -8.45
N PRO A 127 -0.04 10.68 -7.60
CA PRO A 127 -0.15 12.10 -7.92
C PRO A 127 0.56 12.45 -9.24
N GLN A 128 -0.09 13.22 -10.11
CA GLN A 128 0.39 13.53 -11.46
C GLN A 128 1.62 14.46 -11.46
N ASP A 129 1.82 15.23 -10.41
CA ASP A 129 2.86 16.24 -10.24
C ASP A 129 4.14 15.69 -9.58
N MET A 130 4.20 14.38 -9.32
CA MET A 130 5.36 13.76 -8.69
C MET A 130 6.50 13.54 -9.67
N ASP A 131 7.70 14.03 -9.32
CA ASP A 131 8.94 13.70 -10.03
C ASP A 131 9.38 12.26 -9.69
N MET A 132 8.94 11.31 -10.52
CA MET A 132 9.29 9.91 -10.35
C MET A 132 10.79 9.65 -10.50
N SER A 133 11.51 10.42 -11.31
CA SER A 133 12.95 10.24 -11.49
C SER A 133 13.73 10.56 -10.22
N ALA A 134 13.31 11.60 -9.49
CA ALA A 134 13.88 11.94 -8.19
C ALA A 134 13.52 10.92 -7.10
N VAL A 135 12.36 10.26 -7.21
CA VAL A 135 11.85 9.34 -6.17
C VAL A 135 12.35 7.91 -6.34
N VAL A 136 12.35 7.38 -7.56
CA VAL A 136 12.73 5.97 -7.84
C VAL A 136 13.98 5.82 -8.71
N GLY A 137 14.55 6.94 -9.19
CA GLY A 137 15.66 6.93 -10.14
C GLY A 137 15.21 6.70 -11.58
N THR A 138 16.19 6.57 -12.47
CA THR A 138 15.99 6.25 -13.89
C THR A 138 16.63 4.91 -14.21
N ALA A 139 15.94 4.07 -15.00
CA ALA A 139 16.58 2.92 -15.61
C ALA A 139 17.71 3.40 -16.54
N ILE A 140 18.90 2.80 -16.40
CA ILE A 140 20.10 3.06 -17.22
C ILE A 140 20.27 1.90 -18.20
#